data_AF-S4RAD5-F1
#
_entry.id   AF-S4RAD5-F1
#
_cell.length_a   1.000
_cell.length_b   1.000
_cell.length_c   1.000
_cell.angle_alpha   90.00
_cell.angle_beta   90.00
_cell.angle_gamma   90.00
#
_symmetry.space_group_name_H-M   'P 1'
#
loop_
_entity.id
_entity.type
_entity.pdbx_description
1 polymer ?
#
loop_
_entity_poly.entity_id
_entity_poly.type
_entity_poly.pdbx_seq_one_letter_code
_entity_poly.pdbx_strand_id
1 'polypeptide(L)'
;KTPRDKVQCILRTCSTIMNLLSLANEDSVPGADDFVPVLVYVVIKANPPCMLSTVQYINNFYEKRLSGEEQYWWMQFTAAIEFIKTIDDRK
;
A
#
# COMPACT_ATOMS: atom_id res chain seq x y z
N LYS A 1 -9.41 12.62 -11.48
CA LYS A 1 -8.03 12.36 -11.00
C LYS A 1 -7.46 11.20 -11.80
N THR A 2 -6.24 11.34 -12.29
CA THR A 2 -5.57 10.36 -13.16
C THR A 2 -5.16 9.10 -12.36
N PRO A 3 -4.87 7.95 -13.02
CA PRO A 3 -4.37 6.78 -12.30
C PRO A 3 -3.03 7.06 -11.63
N ARG A 4 -2.20 7.93 -12.23
CA ARG A 4 -0.97 8.46 -11.62
C ARG A 4 -1.25 9.17 -10.29
N ASP A 5 -2.25 10.05 -10.22
CA ASP A 5 -2.57 10.77 -8.98
C ASP A 5 -2.98 9.81 -7.85
N LYS A 6 -3.65 8.71 -8.20
CA LYS A 6 -4.06 7.66 -7.25
C LYS A 6 -2.86 6.88 -6.75
N VAL A 7 -1.95 6.47 -7.63
CA VAL A 7 -0.67 5.83 -7.24
C VAL A 7 0.13 6.76 -6.33
N GLN A 8 0.29 8.03 -6.71
CA GLN A 8 1.03 9.01 -5.92
C GLN A 8 0.43 9.22 -4.52
N CYS A 9 -0.88 9.06 -4.35
CA CYS A 9 -1.50 9.06 -3.02
C CYS A 9 -1.04 7.86 -2.18
N ILE A 10 -0.99 6.67 -2.78
CA ILE A 10 -0.56 5.44 -2.12
C ILE A 10 0.92 5.53 -1.75
N LEU A 11 1.77 6.03 -2.66
CA LEU A 11 3.18 6.25 -2.37
C LEU A 11 3.39 7.18 -1.18
N ARG A 12 2.68 8.31 -1.14
CA ARG A 12 2.71 9.21 0.02
C ARG A 12 2.28 8.51 1.31
N THR A 13 1.28 7.65 1.27
CA THR A 13 0.88 6.84 2.42
C THR A 13 2.00 5.90 2.86
N CYS A 14 2.62 5.17 1.93
CA CYS A 14 3.75 4.28 2.24
C CYS A 14 4.94 5.04 2.84
N SER A 15 5.35 6.16 2.24
CA SER A 15 6.43 7.00 2.78
C SER A 15 6.08 7.56 4.16
N THR A 16 4.82 7.93 4.40
CA THR A 16 4.38 8.43 5.71
C THR A 16 4.48 7.32 6.77
N ILE A 17 4.04 6.11 6.44
CA ILE A 17 4.15 4.96 7.36
C ILE A 17 5.62 4.67 7.68
N MET A 18 6.49 4.61 6.66
CA MET A 18 7.92 4.37 6.85
C MET A 18 8.57 5.43 7.74
N ASN A 19 8.25 6.71 7.51
CA ASN A 19 8.77 7.79 8.34
C ASN A 19 8.31 7.66 9.80
N LEU A 20 7.03 7.31 10.03
CA LEU A 20 6.52 7.09 11.39
C LEU A 20 7.17 5.88 12.07
N LEU A 21 7.43 4.81 11.33
CA LEU A 21 8.14 3.64 11.85
C LEU A 21 9.59 3.98 12.22
N SER A 22 10.29 4.75 11.39
CA SER A 22 11.65 5.21 11.69
C SER A 22 11.70 6.15 12.91
N LEU A 23 10.66 6.95 13.13
CA LEU A 23 10.56 7.79 14.34
C LEU A 23 10.22 6.99 15.60
N ALA A 24 9.52 5.86 15.46
CA ALA A 24 9.16 5.00 16.58
C ALA A 24 10.35 4.13 17.05
N ASN A 25 11.28 3.81 16.16
CA ASN A 25 12.47 3.00 16.44
C ASN A 25 13.74 3.75 16.02
N GLU A 26 14.32 4.53 16.93
CA GLU A 26 15.54 5.32 16.65
C GLU A 26 16.77 4.43 16.33
N ASP A 27 16.78 3.19 16.81
CA ASP A 27 17.93 2.28 16.72
C ASP A 27 17.93 1.37 15.48
N SER A 28 16.86 1.36 14.66
CA SER A 28 16.75 0.42 13.53
C SER A 28 15.97 0.98 12.34
N VAL A 29 16.46 0.74 11.13
CA VAL A 29 15.72 1.03 9.90
C VAL A 29 14.57 0.03 9.75
N PRO A 30 13.31 0.47 9.68
CA PRO A 30 12.17 -0.43 9.59
C PRO A 30 12.21 -1.23 8.28
N GLY A 31 11.96 -2.54 8.40
CA GLY A 31 11.93 -3.48 7.29
C GLY A 31 10.52 -3.70 6.74
N ALA A 32 10.42 -4.63 5.78
CA ALA A 32 9.13 -5.04 5.22
C ALA A 32 8.22 -5.68 6.28
N ASP A 33 8.79 -6.44 7.22
CA ASP A 33 8.05 -7.11 8.29
C ASP A 33 7.46 -6.13 9.32
N ASP A 34 8.10 -4.97 9.51
CA ASP A 34 7.56 -3.87 10.33
C ASP A 34 6.49 -3.09 9.55
N PHE A 35 6.70 -2.91 8.25
CA PHE A 35 5.86 -2.10 7.39
C PHE A 35 4.53 -2.75 7.01
N VAL A 36 4.54 -4.00 6.54
CA VAL A 36 3.37 -4.66 5.96
C VAL A 36 2.19 -4.76 6.93
N PRO A 37 2.37 -5.16 8.20
CA PRO A 37 1.26 -5.19 9.16
C PRO A 37 0.63 -3.82 9.36
N VAL A 38 1.44 -2.76 9.41
CA VAL A 38 0.95 -1.38 9.55
C VAL A 38 0.21 -0.94 8.30
N LEU A 39 0.71 -1.28 7.11
CA LEU A 39 0.02 -0.98 5.86
C LEU A 39 -1.37 -1.64 5.82
N VAL A 40 -1.46 -2.93 6.14
CA VAL A 40 -2.74 -3.66 6.21
C VAL A 40 -3.69 -2.99 7.20
N TYR A 41 -3.21 -2.68 8.40
CA TYR A 41 -3.99 -1.99 9.42
C TYR A 41 -4.51 -0.61 8.93
N VAL A 42 -3.65 0.19 8.31
CA VAL A 42 -4.00 1.51 7.77
C VAL A 42 -5.06 1.38 6.66
N VAL A 43 -4.94 0.40 5.76
CA VAL A 43 -5.94 0.18 4.70
C VAL A 43 -7.29 -0.19 5.29
N ILE A 44 -7.33 -1.09 6.27
CA ILE A 44 -8.57 -1.48 6.97
C ILE A 44 -9.20 -0.27 7.65
N LYS A 45 -8.41 0.52 8.38
CA LYS A 45 -8.91 1.67 9.15
C LYS A 45 -9.33 2.84 8.27
N ALA A 46 -8.60 3.12 7.20
CA ALA A 46 -8.94 4.18 6.25
C ALA A 46 -10.18 3.83 5.43
N ASN A 47 -10.41 2.53 5.18
CA ASN A 47 -11.51 1.99 4.37
C ASN A 47 -11.84 2.85 3.12
N PRO A 48 -10.90 3.10 2.20
CA PRO A 48 -11.14 4.04 1.12
C PRO A 48 -12.24 3.52 0.16
N PRO A 49 -13.17 4.39 -0.29
CA PRO A 49 -14.28 3.97 -1.12
C PRO A 49 -13.80 3.45 -2.47
N CYS A 50 -14.48 2.41 -2.98
CA CYS A 50 -14.22 1.81 -4.28
C CYS A 50 -12.75 1.36 -4.46
N MET A 51 -12.17 0.76 -3.42
CA MET A 51 -10.77 0.30 -3.41
C MET A 51 -10.44 -0.65 -4.56
N LEU A 52 -11.25 -1.71 -4.74
CA LEU A 52 -11.01 -2.71 -5.79
C LEU A 52 -11.08 -2.09 -7.19
N SER A 53 -12.06 -1.22 -7.44
CA SER A 53 -12.16 -0.48 -8.71
C SER A 53 -10.96 0.45 -8.93
N THR A 54 -10.43 1.06 -7.86
CA THR A 54 -9.21 1.86 -7.94
C THR A 54 -7.98 1.02 -8.31
N VAL A 55 -7.86 -0.20 -7.75
CA VAL A 55 -6.79 -1.12 -8.11
C VAL A 55 -6.86 -1.54 -9.57
N GLN A 56 -8.04 -1.97 -10.03
CA GLN A 56 -8.26 -2.34 -11.44
C GLN A 56 -7.98 -1.16 -12.38
N TYR A 57 -8.37 0.05 -12.00
CA TYR A 57 -8.10 1.24 -12.78
C TYR A 57 -6.60 1.53 -12.92
N ILE A 58 -5.81 1.39 -11.85
CA ILE A 58 -4.36 1.59 -11.92
C ILE A 58 -3.70 0.48 -12.75
N ASN A 59 -4.08 -0.79 -12.53
CA ASN A 59 -3.54 -1.93 -13.29
C ASN A 59 -3.76 -1.75 -14.80
N ASN A 60 -4.99 -1.41 -15.20
CA ASN A 60 -5.32 -1.31 -16.62
C ASN A 60 -4.67 -0.10 -17.32
N PHE A 61 -4.45 1.02 -16.61
CA PHE A 61 -4.08 2.29 -17.26
C PHE A 61 -2.69 2.82 -16.88
N TYR A 62 -2.02 2.28 -15.85
CA TYR A 62 -0.77 2.86 -15.35
C TYR A 62 0.28 1.84 -14.88
N GLU A 63 -0.07 0.58 -14.61
CA GLU A 63 0.87 -0.43 -14.11
C GLU A 63 2.12 -0.60 -14.98
N LYS A 64 1.97 -0.59 -16.32
CA LYS A 64 3.11 -0.69 -17.26
C LYS A 64 4.11 0.46 -17.16
N ARG A 65 3.74 1.56 -16.49
CA ARG A 65 4.58 2.74 -16.26
C ARG A 65 5.21 2.75 -14.87
N LEU A 66 4.75 1.87 -13.97
CA LEU A 66 5.36 1.71 -12.66
C LEU A 66 6.73 1.05 -12.83
N SER A 67 7.73 1.59 -12.16
CA SER A 67 9.08 1.03 -12.15
C SER A 67 9.79 1.38 -10.84
N GLY A 68 10.82 0.59 -10.51
CA GLY A 68 11.64 0.82 -9.31
C GLY A 68 10.80 0.86 -8.03
N GLU A 69 11.00 1.92 -7.25
CA GLU A 69 10.35 2.09 -5.95
C GLU A 69 8.82 2.22 -6.06
N GLU A 70 8.30 2.90 -7.10
CA GLU A 70 6.85 3.04 -7.29
C GLU A 70 6.19 1.67 -7.49
N GLN A 71 6.84 0.78 -8.23
CA GLN A 71 6.37 -0.58 -8.46
C GLN A 71 6.44 -1.43 -7.20
N TYR A 72 7.51 -1.28 -6.40
CA TYR A 72 7.63 -1.97 -5.10
C TYR A 72 6.48 -1.59 -4.16
N TRP A 73 6.23 -0.30 -3.97
CA TRP A 73 5.13 0.15 -3.12
C TRP A 73 3.75 -0.28 -3.63
N TRP A 74 3.57 -0.26 -4.96
CA TRP A 74 2.34 -0.76 -5.57
C TRP A 74 2.13 -2.26 -5.29
N MET A 75 3.18 -3.07 -5.40
CA MET A 75 3.15 -4.50 -5.09
C MET A 75 2.79 -4.77 -3.62
N GLN A 76 3.41 -4.03 -2.68
CA GLN A 76 3.10 -4.17 -1.26
C GLN A 76 1.64 -3.79 -0.96
N PHE A 77 1.12 -2.75 -1.62
CA PHE A 77 -0.25 -2.31 -1.47
C PHE A 77 -1.27 -3.31 -2.02
N THR A 78 -1.02 -3.88 -3.20
CA THR A 78 -1.91 -4.91 -3.78
C THR A 78 -1.86 -6.20 -2.96
N ALA A 79 -0.68 -6.60 -2.46
CA ALA A 79 -0.54 -7.72 -1.53
C ALA A 79 -1.35 -7.52 -0.24
N ALA A 80 -1.31 -6.31 0.35
CA ALA A 80 -2.12 -5.97 1.53
C ALA A 80 -3.62 -6.07 1.25
N ILE A 81 -4.09 -5.64 0.06
CA ILE A 81 -5.50 -5.77 -0.33
C ILE A 81 -5.90 -7.24 -0.49
N GLU A 82 -5.08 -8.06 -1.14
CA GLU A 82 -5.35 -9.49 -1.30
C GLU A 82 -5.34 -10.22 0.04
N PHE A 83 -4.46 -9.83 0.98
CA PHE A 83 -4.48 -10.33 2.34
C PHE A 83 -5.80 -10.01 3.06
N ILE A 84 -6.29 -8.76 2.95
CA ILE A 84 -7.56 -8.34 3.57
C ILE A 84 -8.74 -9.13 3.01
N LYS A 85 -8.74 -9.43 1.70
CA LYS A 85 -9.81 -10.21 1.05
C LYS A 85 -9.90 -11.64 1.59
N THR A 86 -8.78 -12.23 2.01
CA THR A 86 -8.70 -13.63 2.47
C THR A 86 -8.76 -13.78 3.99
N ILE A 87 -9.14 -12.72 4.72
CA ILE A 87 -9.11 -12.72 6.19
C ILE A 87 -10.24 -13.56 6.80
N ASP A 88 -11.41 -13.66 6.15
CA ASP A 88 -12.57 -14.43 6.63
C ASP A 88 -12.52 -15.91 6.20
N ASP A 89 -11.74 -16.24 5.16
CA ASP A 89 -11.58 -17.60 4.64
C ASP A 89 -10.70 -18.50 5.52
N ARG A 90 -10.06 -17.93 6.55
CA ARG A 90 -9.21 -18.64 7.52
C ARG A 90 -9.98 -19.05 8.78
N LYS A 91 -11.18 -19.60 8.61
CA LYS A 91 -11.94 -20.25 9.69
C LYS A 91 -11.47 -21.68 9.92
#